data_AF-A0A2G9XHE6-F1
#
_entry.id   AF-A0A2G9XHE6-F1
#
_cell.length_a   1.000
_cell.length_b   1.000
_cell.length_c   1.000
_cell.angle_alpha   90.00
_cell.angle_beta   90.00
_cell.angle_gamma   90.00
#
_symmetry.space_group_name_H-M   'P 1'
#
loop_
_entity.id
_entity.type
_entity.pdbx_description
1 polymer ?
#
loop_
_entity_poly.entity_id
_entity_poly.type
_entity_poly.pdbx_seq_one_letter_code
_entity_poly.pdbx_strand_id
1 'polypeptide(L)'
;MHTINAAVRQRWGSVVARWLVEKSPVFNRLRQQQDVLIQTTLPPDTHLASAPQTAMVQTADSKLVSAKLVSLSPHTAPRIQGMGFFYVASIQPGLLPGMNVIVYLQTGPRYQGVVVPDPAVVWWQGKAWVYVQKGTGQFVRREISTETPVKDGWFVLKGTTASDRIVVKGLQLLMSEESRSQIQVGD
;
A
#
# COMPACT_ATOMS: atom_id res chain seq x y z
N MET A 1 -8.68 -18.25 -37.66
CA MET A 1 -8.15 -17.28 -36.66
C MET A 1 -9.22 -16.39 -36.03
N HIS A 2 -10.20 -15.88 -36.79
CA HIS A 2 -11.27 -15.01 -36.28
C HIS A 2 -12.10 -15.62 -35.13
N THR A 3 -12.47 -16.89 -35.23
CA THR A 3 -13.28 -17.59 -34.22
C THR A 3 -12.56 -17.76 -32.87
N ILE A 4 -11.24 -17.98 -32.90
CA ILE A 4 -10.42 -18.13 -31.67
C ILE A 4 -10.35 -16.79 -30.92
N ASN A 5 -10.19 -15.67 -31.64
CA ASN A 5 -10.14 -14.35 -31.03
C ASN A 5 -11.47 -13.99 -30.36
N ALA A 6 -12.61 -14.30 -31.00
CA ALA A 6 -13.93 -14.10 -30.41
C ALA A 6 -14.13 -14.91 -29.12
N ALA A 7 -13.79 -16.21 -29.14
CA ALA A 7 -13.89 -17.06 -27.96
C ALA A 7 -12.97 -16.60 -26.81
N VAL A 8 -11.74 -16.18 -27.12
CA VAL A 8 -10.80 -15.65 -26.13
C VAL A 8 -11.30 -14.33 -25.54
N ARG A 9 -11.89 -13.44 -26.36
CA ARG A 9 -12.51 -12.20 -25.86
C ARG A 9 -13.67 -12.46 -24.92
N GLN A 10 -14.53 -13.41 -25.26
CA GLN A 10 -15.68 -13.76 -24.44
C GLN A 10 -15.25 -14.31 -23.06
N ARG A 11 -14.20 -15.13 -23.03
CA ARG A 11 -13.73 -15.75 -21.78
C ARG A 11 -12.78 -14.88 -20.97
N TRP A 12 -11.87 -14.16 -21.62
CA TRP A 12 -10.75 -13.48 -20.93
C TRP A 12 -10.76 -11.96 -21.09
N GLY A 13 -11.69 -11.42 -21.89
CA GLY A 13 -11.84 -10.00 -22.12
C GLY A 13 -10.92 -9.49 -23.23
N SER A 14 -11.07 -8.21 -23.54
CA SER A 14 -10.37 -7.57 -24.66
C SER A 14 -8.86 -7.42 -24.44
N VAL A 15 -8.43 -7.21 -23.19
CA VAL A 15 -7.02 -7.01 -22.84
C VAL A 15 -6.21 -8.29 -23.07
N VAL A 16 -6.66 -9.41 -22.51
CA VAL A 16 -5.98 -10.71 -22.69
C VAL A 16 -6.06 -11.18 -24.14
N ALA A 17 -7.19 -10.96 -24.82
CA ALA A 17 -7.31 -11.28 -26.24
C ALA A 17 -6.36 -10.47 -27.12
N ARG A 18 -6.15 -9.19 -26.80
CA ARG A 18 -5.18 -8.34 -27.49
C ARG A 18 -3.76 -8.86 -27.30
N TRP A 19 -3.39 -9.26 -26.09
CA TRP A 19 -2.08 -9.84 -25.81
C TRP A 19 -1.78 -11.10 -26.64
N LEU A 20 -2.80 -11.94 -26.89
CA LEU A 20 -2.67 -13.11 -27.76
C LEU A 20 -2.40 -12.72 -29.22
N VAL A 21 -3.13 -11.73 -29.74
CA VAL A 21 -2.99 -11.27 -31.14
C VAL A 21 -1.63 -10.58 -31.35
N GLU A 22 -1.22 -9.75 -30.40
CA GLU A 22 0.02 -8.97 -30.46
C GLU A 22 1.25 -9.77 -30.01
N LYS A 23 1.06 -10.99 -29.49
CA LYS A 23 2.11 -11.81 -28.86
C LYS A 23 2.90 -11.01 -27.82
N SER A 24 2.17 -10.32 -26.94
CA SER A 24 2.77 -9.38 -25.99
C SER A 24 3.79 -10.06 -25.07
N PRO A 25 4.79 -9.32 -24.53
CA PRO A 25 5.74 -9.87 -23.57
C PRO A 25 5.06 -10.53 -22.37
N VAL A 26 3.96 -9.94 -21.87
CA VAL A 26 3.18 -10.49 -20.76
C VAL A 26 2.55 -11.83 -21.15
N PHE A 27 2.01 -11.97 -22.36
CA PHE A 27 1.49 -13.26 -22.84
C PHE A 27 2.59 -14.32 -22.93
N ASN A 28 3.78 -13.95 -23.40
CA ASN A 28 4.90 -14.88 -23.48
C ASN A 28 5.33 -15.35 -22.08
N ARG A 29 5.32 -14.46 -21.08
CA ARG A 29 5.63 -14.81 -19.69
C ARG A 29 4.57 -15.73 -19.08
N LEU A 30 3.28 -15.48 -19.33
CA LEU A 30 2.19 -16.39 -18.93
C LEU A 30 2.34 -17.77 -19.59
N ARG A 31 2.62 -17.81 -20.90
CA ARG A 31 2.83 -19.05 -21.67
C ARG A 31 4.04 -19.84 -21.17
N GLN A 32 5.10 -19.16 -20.75
CA GLN A 32 6.32 -19.75 -20.21
C GLN A 32 6.24 -20.02 -18.70
N GLN A 33 5.06 -19.86 -18.09
CA GLN A 33 4.83 -20.05 -16.65
C GLN A 33 5.73 -19.20 -15.75
N GLN A 34 6.18 -18.04 -16.24
CA GLN A 34 6.94 -17.06 -15.45
C GLN A 34 6.01 -16.14 -14.65
N ASP A 35 4.82 -15.89 -15.18
CA ASP A 35 3.75 -15.16 -14.51
C ASP A 35 2.50 -16.04 -14.46
N VAL A 36 1.60 -15.70 -13.54
CA VAL A 36 0.28 -16.33 -13.39
C VAL A 36 -0.82 -15.29 -13.52
N LEU A 37 -1.93 -15.68 -14.16
CA LEU A 37 -3.14 -14.89 -14.22
C LEU A 37 -4.06 -15.27 -13.07
N ILE A 38 -4.51 -14.28 -12.30
CA ILE A 38 -5.30 -14.45 -11.10
C ILE A 38 -6.67 -13.84 -11.36
N GLN A 39 -7.72 -14.65 -11.25
CA GLN A 39 -9.10 -14.18 -11.27
C GLN A 39 -9.53 -13.89 -9.84
N THR A 40 -9.92 -12.66 -9.56
CA THR A 40 -10.53 -12.26 -8.29
C THR A 40 -12.02 -12.05 -8.48
N THR A 41 -12.82 -12.31 -7.46
CA THR A 41 -14.26 -12.04 -7.49
C THR A 41 -14.65 -11.47 -6.14
N LEU A 42 -15.30 -10.31 -6.17
CA LEU A 42 -15.80 -9.66 -4.96
C LEU A 42 -17.08 -10.35 -4.49
N PRO A 43 -17.36 -10.35 -3.18
CA PRO A 43 -18.70 -10.63 -2.67
C PRO A 43 -19.77 -9.70 -3.29
N PRO A 44 -21.02 -10.14 -3.49
CA PRO A 44 -22.06 -9.36 -4.17
C PRO A 44 -22.40 -8.02 -3.52
N ASP A 45 -22.22 -7.91 -2.21
CA ASP A 45 -22.45 -6.72 -1.37
C ASP A 45 -21.25 -5.76 -1.33
N THR A 46 -20.12 -6.16 -1.93
CA THR A 46 -18.91 -5.35 -1.98
C THR A 46 -18.80 -4.60 -3.30
N HIS A 47 -18.95 -3.27 -3.23
CA HIS A 47 -18.78 -2.39 -4.38
C HIS A 47 -17.46 -1.62 -4.30
N LEU A 48 -16.67 -1.68 -5.39
CA LEU A 48 -15.49 -0.84 -5.57
C LEU A 48 -15.75 0.18 -6.66
N ALA A 49 -15.51 1.46 -6.39
CA ALA A 49 -15.60 2.51 -7.39
C ALA A 49 -14.60 2.29 -8.55
N SER A 50 -13.42 1.74 -8.24
CA SER A 50 -12.45 1.27 -9.23
C SER A 50 -11.59 0.14 -8.65
N ALA A 51 -11.10 -0.74 -9.52
CA ALA A 51 -10.19 -1.80 -9.11
C ALA A 51 -8.81 -1.20 -8.76
N PRO A 52 -8.23 -1.53 -7.59
CA PRO A 52 -6.87 -1.09 -7.27
C PRO A 52 -5.87 -1.58 -8.32
N GLN A 53 -4.98 -0.69 -8.77
CA GLN A 53 -3.95 -1.02 -9.76
C GLN A 53 -2.97 -2.10 -9.27
N THR A 54 -2.86 -2.25 -7.94
CA THR A 54 -2.03 -3.23 -7.28
C THR A 54 -2.85 -3.98 -6.25
N ALA A 55 -2.68 -5.30 -6.23
CA ALA A 55 -3.21 -6.19 -5.22
C ALA A 55 -2.06 -6.94 -4.55
N MET A 56 -2.27 -7.42 -3.32
CA MET A 56 -1.34 -8.33 -2.65
C MET A 56 -1.95 -9.72 -2.60
N VAL A 57 -1.23 -10.71 -3.11
CA VAL A 57 -1.67 -12.10 -3.16
C VAL A 57 -0.91 -12.87 -2.10
N GLN A 58 -1.64 -13.57 -1.24
CA GLN A 58 -1.05 -14.46 -0.26
C GLN A 58 -0.78 -15.82 -0.90
N THR A 59 0.47 -16.23 -0.86
CA THR A 59 0.93 -17.56 -1.27
C THR A 59 0.62 -18.59 -0.18
N ALA A 60 0.74 -19.88 -0.50
CA ALA A 60 0.55 -20.96 0.47
C ALA A 60 1.54 -20.90 1.66
N ASP A 61 2.73 -20.32 1.48
CA ASP A 61 3.70 -20.07 2.54
C ASP A 61 3.49 -18.72 3.25
N SER A 62 2.31 -18.11 3.10
CA SER A 62 1.90 -16.84 3.72
C SER A 62 2.73 -15.61 3.34
N LYS A 63 3.54 -15.69 2.28
CA LYS A 63 4.19 -14.52 1.71
C LYS A 63 3.19 -13.68 0.91
N LEU A 64 3.40 -12.36 0.92
CA LEU A 64 2.61 -11.44 0.12
C LEU A 64 3.35 -11.08 -1.17
N VAL A 65 2.73 -11.34 -2.31
CA VAL A 65 3.27 -11.07 -3.65
C VAL A 65 2.45 -9.98 -4.30
N SER A 66 3.13 -9.00 -4.89
CA SER A 66 2.45 -7.93 -5.62
C SER A 66 1.90 -8.44 -6.94
N ALA A 67 0.63 -8.13 -7.21
CA ALA A 67 -0.04 -8.41 -8.47
C ALA A 67 -0.54 -7.11 -9.10
N LYS A 68 -0.45 -7.00 -10.43
CA LYS A 68 -0.86 -5.82 -11.19
C LYS A 68 -2.19 -6.05 -11.87
N LEU A 69 -3.07 -5.06 -11.83
CA LEU A 69 -4.37 -5.12 -12.49
C LEU A 69 -4.19 -5.28 -14.00
N VAL A 70 -4.97 -6.20 -14.57
CA VAL A 70 -5.06 -6.42 -16.02
C VAL A 70 -6.33 -5.80 -16.56
N SER A 71 -7.48 -6.23 -16.04
CA SER A 71 -8.79 -5.78 -16.49
C SER A 71 -9.89 -6.20 -15.53
N LEU A 72 -11.10 -5.72 -15.78
CA LEU A 72 -12.33 -6.38 -15.32
C LEU A 72 -12.42 -7.78 -15.93
N SER A 73 -13.03 -8.71 -15.20
CA SER A 73 -13.37 -10.04 -15.71
C SER A 73 -14.67 -9.94 -16.52
N PRO A 74 -14.73 -10.48 -17.76
CA PRO A 74 -15.91 -10.39 -18.61
C PRO A 74 -17.04 -11.32 -18.16
N HIS A 75 -16.76 -12.23 -17.22
CA HIS A 75 -17.73 -13.17 -16.67
C HIS A 75 -17.62 -13.24 -15.16
N THR A 76 -18.75 -13.49 -14.49
CA THR A 76 -18.77 -13.78 -13.06
C THR A 76 -18.28 -15.20 -12.80
N ALA A 77 -17.77 -15.46 -11.59
CA ALA A 77 -17.49 -16.82 -11.18
C ALA A 77 -18.81 -17.54 -10.88
N PRO A 78 -19.02 -18.81 -11.28
CA PRO A 78 -20.31 -19.50 -11.10
C PRO A 78 -20.77 -19.59 -9.63
N ARG A 79 -19.81 -19.57 -8.70
CA ARG A 79 -20.07 -19.68 -7.26
C ARG A 79 -20.32 -18.33 -6.58
N ILE A 80 -19.86 -17.22 -7.16
CA ILE A 80 -19.93 -15.89 -6.54
C ILE A 80 -20.42 -14.91 -7.61
N GLN A 81 -21.66 -14.47 -7.48
CA GLN A 81 -22.32 -13.52 -8.38
C GLN A 81 -21.87 -12.07 -8.14
N GLY A 82 -20.55 -11.83 -8.10
CA GLY A 82 -19.99 -10.50 -7.88
C GLY A 82 -19.03 -10.06 -8.97
N MET A 83 -18.64 -8.79 -8.93
CA MET A 83 -17.70 -8.22 -9.91
C MET A 83 -16.33 -8.90 -9.80
N GLY A 84 -15.78 -9.30 -10.95
CA GLY A 84 -14.47 -9.93 -11.01
C GLY A 84 -13.42 -9.06 -11.69
N PHE A 85 -12.16 -9.32 -11.37
CA PHE A 85 -11.00 -8.70 -12.01
C PHE A 85 -9.96 -9.75 -12.35
N PHE A 86 -9.11 -9.42 -13.31
CA PHE A 86 -7.89 -10.16 -13.60
C PHE A 86 -6.68 -9.37 -13.12
N TYR A 87 -5.80 -10.06 -12.42
CA TYR A 87 -4.49 -9.58 -12.00
C TYR A 87 -3.39 -10.49 -12.55
N VAL A 88 -2.19 -9.96 -12.72
CA VAL A 88 -1.00 -10.73 -13.08
C VAL A 88 0.07 -10.59 -12.00
N ALA A 89 0.66 -11.71 -11.60
CA ALA A 89 1.77 -11.75 -10.65
C ALA A 89 2.86 -12.69 -11.18
N SER A 90 4.11 -12.46 -10.79
CA SER A 90 5.17 -13.42 -11.08
C SER A 90 4.97 -14.68 -10.25
N ILE A 91 5.27 -15.83 -10.86
CA ILE A 91 5.17 -17.12 -10.17
C ILE A 91 6.11 -17.13 -8.96
N GLN A 92 5.66 -17.72 -7.87
CA GLN A 92 6.45 -17.89 -6.64
C GLN A 92 6.19 -19.30 -6.09
N PRO A 93 7.09 -19.86 -5.27
CA PRO A 93 6.76 -21.03 -4.46
C PRO A 93 5.45 -20.78 -3.70
N GLY A 94 4.48 -21.69 -3.83
CA GLY A 94 3.16 -21.52 -3.21
C GLY A 94 2.19 -20.58 -3.95
N LEU A 95 2.50 -20.16 -5.18
CA LEU A 95 1.60 -19.46 -6.10
C LEU A 95 1.66 -20.09 -7.49
N LEU A 96 0.88 -21.14 -7.70
CA LEU A 96 0.82 -21.90 -8.96
C LEU A 96 -0.57 -21.81 -9.60
N PRO A 97 -0.68 -21.95 -10.94
CA PRO A 97 -1.97 -22.03 -11.61
C PRO A 97 -2.87 -23.12 -11.03
N GLY A 98 -4.16 -22.80 -10.88
CA GLY A 98 -5.18 -23.73 -10.34
C GLY A 98 -5.39 -23.64 -8.82
N MET A 99 -4.53 -22.93 -8.09
CA MET A 99 -4.70 -22.70 -6.66
C MET A 99 -5.79 -21.65 -6.39
N ASN A 100 -6.54 -21.84 -5.29
CA ASN A 100 -7.30 -20.75 -4.67
C ASN A 100 -6.33 -19.92 -3.82
N VAL A 101 -6.41 -18.60 -3.96
CA VAL A 101 -5.53 -17.66 -3.26
C VAL A 101 -6.34 -16.59 -2.55
N ILE A 102 -5.79 -16.08 -1.45
CA ILE A 102 -6.34 -14.91 -0.78
C ILE A 102 -5.72 -13.68 -1.43
N VAL A 103 -6.57 -12.73 -1.84
CA VAL A 103 -6.13 -11.48 -2.46
C VAL A 103 -6.60 -10.30 -1.62
N TYR A 104 -5.65 -9.51 -1.17
CA TYR A 104 -5.89 -8.26 -0.46
C TYR A 104 -5.92 -7.12 -1.48
N LEU A 105 -7.11 -6.53 -1.63
CA LEU A 105 -7.33 -5.34 -2.45
C LEU A 105 -7.28 -4.12 -1.53
N GLN A 106 -6.30 -3.25 -1.73
CA GLN A 106 -6.18 -2.02 -0.96
C GLN A 106 -7.20 -1.01 -1.47
N THR A 107 -8.20 -0.72 -0.65
CA THR A 107 -9.30 0.20 -0.97
C THR A 107 -9.29 1.38 -0.04
N GLY A 108 -9.72 2.54 -0.53
CA GLY A 108 -9.79 3.77 0.26
C GLY A 108 -8.71 4.80 -0.11
N PRO A 109 -8.71 5.95 0.58
CA PRO A 109 -7.75 7.01 0.33
C PRO A 109 -6.32 6.55 0.62
N ARG A 110 -5.40 6.88 -0.29
CA ARG A 110 -3.97 6.75 -0.03
C ARG A 110 -3.51 7.96 0.75
N TYR A 111 -2.89 7.71 1.89
CA TYR A 111 -2.29 8.76 2.70
C TYR A 111 -0.79 8.82 2.46
N GLN A 112 -0.28 10.04 2.28
CA GLN A 112 1.15 10.30 2.28
C GLN A 112 1.52 10.94 3.61
N GLY A 113 2.51 10.36 4.28
CA GLY A 113 2.98 10.78 5.59
C GLY A 113 4.42 10.37 5.77
N VAL A 114 4.94 10.60 6.98
CA VAL A 114 6.30 10.19 7.35
C VAL A 114 6.26 9.28 8.56
N VAL A 115 7.28 8.43 8.69
CA VAL A 115 7.48 7.67 9.92
C VAL A 115 8.35 8.49 10.85
N VAL A 116 7.79 8.85 12.01
CA VAL A 116 8.55 9.41 13.13
C VAL A 116 9.04 8.23 13.96
N PRO A 117 10.36 8.07 14.13
CA PRO A 117 10.90 6.96 14.90
C PRO A 117 10.63 7.16 16.38
N ASP A 118 10.44 6.06 17.11
CA ASP A 118 10.18 6.05 18.56
C ASP A 118 11.07 7.01 19.38
N PRO A 119 12.41 7.00 19.23
CA PRO A 119 13.31 7.87 19.98
C PRO A 119 13.22 9.37 19.62
N ALA A 120 12.43 9.78 18.62
CA ALA A 120 12.19 11.18 18.29
C ALA A 120 11.01 11.79 19.06
N VAL A 121 10.24 10.97 19.77
CA VAL A 121 8.98 11.38 20.40
C VAL A 121 9.18 11.67 21.88
N VAL A 122 8.64 12.80 22.32
CA VAL A 122 8.54 13.16 23.73
C VAL A 122 7.10 13.32 24.14
N TRP A 123 6.74 12.73 25.29
CA TRP A 123 5.40 12.80 25.85
C TRP A 123 5.30 13.94 26.84
N TRP A 124 4.35 14.85 26.62
CA TRP A 124 4.14 15.99 27.51
C TRP A 124 2.68 16.44 27.48
N GLN A 125 2.11 16.66 28.67
CA GLN A 125 0.71 17.03 28.87
C GLN A 125 -0.26 16.09 28.12
N GLY A 126 0.00 14.78 28.17
CA GLY A 126 -0.84 13.76 27.52
C GLY A 126 -0.75 13.71 26.00
N LYS A 127 0.15 14.48 25.39
CA LYS A 127 0.35 14.57 23.93
C LYS A 127 1.74 14.13 23.52
N ALA A 128 1.88 13.69 22.28
CA ALA A 128 3.15 13.33 21.66
C ALA A 128 3.72 14.50 20.85
N TRP A 129 5.00 14.77 21.03
CA TRP A 129 5.69 15.90 20.42
C TRP A 129 7.00 15.48 19.79
N VAL A 130 7.43 16.22 18.78
CA VAL A 130 8.77 16.13 18.17
C VAL A 130 9.43 17.50 18.16
N TYR A 131 10.76 17.56 18.22
CA TYR A 131 11.51 18.78 17.97
C TYR A 131 12.03 18.81 16.53
N VAL A 132 11.66 19.85 15.79
CA VAL A 132 12.09 20.09 14.42
C VAL A 132 13.14 21.19 14.41
N GLN A 133 14.28 20.94 13.78
CA GLN A 133 15.32 21.94 13.58
C GLN A 133 14.92 22.91 12.45
N LYS A 134 14.90 24.22 12.75
CA LYS A 134 14.60 25.30 11.77
C LYS A 134 15.82 26.11 11.36
N GLY A 135 16.90 26.00 12.12
CA GLY A 135 18.18 26.63 11.83
C GLY A 135 19.25 26.08 12.77
N THR A 136 20.47 26.61 12.66
CA THR A 136 21.55 26.27 13.59
C THR A 136 21.14 26.66 15.01
N GLY A 137 21.04 25.68 15.91
CA GLY A 137 20.62 25.90 17.30
C GLY A 137 19.14 26.26 17.51
N GLN A 138 18.32 26.30 16.46
CA GLN A 138 16.91 26.69 16.55
C GLN A 138 16.00 25.46 16.37
N PHE A 139 15.25 25.16 17.43
CA PHE A 139 14.36 24.01 17.48
C PHE A 139 12.95 24.45 17.84
N VAL A 140 11.97 23.88 17.16
CA VAL A 140 10.55 24.14 17.41
C VAL A 140 9.87 22.82 17.72
N ARG A 141 9.14 22.79 18.84
CA ARG A 141 8.32 21.64 19.22
C ARG A 141 7.03 21.62 18.40
N ARG A 142 6.67 20.46 17.87
CA ARG A 142 5.44 20.23 17.11
C ARG A 142 4.72 18.99 17.61
N GLU A 143 3.41 19.10 17.78
CA GLU A 143 2.56 17.97 18.13
C GLU A 143 2.45 17.01 16.94
N ILE A 144 2.42 15.71 17.23
CA ILE A 144 2.19 14.66 16.24
C ILE A 144 1.06 13.75 16.69
N SER A 145 0.36 13.14 15.72
CA SER A 145 -0.60 12.07 16.01
C SER A 145 0.12 10.74 16.22
N THR A 146 -0.37 9.93 17.15
CA THR A 146 0.12 8.58 17.44
C THR A 146 -0.92 7.50 17.14
N GLU A 147 -1.97 7.84 16.37
CA GLU A 147 -3.09 6.93 16.04
C GLU A 147 -2.69 5.76 15.14
N THR A 148 -1.61 5.90 14.36
CA THR A 148 -1.13 4.86 13.43
C THR A 148 0.27 4.38 13.84
N PRO A 149 0.37 3.43 14.80
CA PRO A 149 1.65 2.84 15.16
C PRO A 149 2.21 1.99 14.03
N VAL A 150 3.53 2.01 13.87
CA VAL A 150 4.29 1.14 12.97
C VAL A 150 5.41 0.46 13.77
N LYS A 151 6.10 -0.50 13.17
CA LYS A 151 7.09 -1.35 13.87
C LYS A 151 8.07 -0.58 14.77
N ASP A 152 8.57 0.57 14.29
CA ASP A 152 9.63 1.34 14.96
C ASP A 152 9.23 2.82 15.23
N GLY A 153 7.94 3.09 15.41
CA GLY A 153 7.44 4.44 15.74
C GLY A 153 6.01 4.69 15.26
N TRP A 154 5.76 5.89 14.71
CA TRP A 154 4.40 6.30 14.28
C TRP A 154 4.39 6.85 12.85
N PHE A 155 3.38 6.44 12.08
CA PHE A 155 3.09 7.06 10.79
C PHE A 155 2.24 8.31 11.00
N VAL A 156 2.81 9.47 10.65
CA VAL A 156 2.19 10.77 10.90
C VAL A 156 1.83 11.46 9.59
N LEU A 157 0.62 12.01 9.54
CA LEU A 157 0.09 12.75 8.38
C LEU A 157 0.37 14.25 8.46
N LYS A 158 0.53 14.77 9.68
CA LYS A 158 0.70 16.19 10.00
C LYS A 158 1.71 16.35 11.13
N GLY A 159 2.27 17.55 11.27
CA GLY A 159 3.26 17.91 12.30
C GLY A 159 4.71 17.89 11.81
N THR A 160 5.03 17.06 10.81
CA THR A 160 6.36 17.02 10.19
C THR A 160 6.29 16.52 8.75
N THR A 161 7.32 16.80 7.95
CA THR A 161 7.45 16.37 6.56
C THR A 161 8.77 15.65 6.33
N ALA A 162 8.93 14.99 5.17
CA ALA A 162 10.14 14.24 4.84
C ALA A 162 11.40 15.13 4.73
N SER A 163 11.24 16.44 4.59
CA SER A 163 12.33 17.41 4.54
C SER A 163 12.69 18.00 5.91
N ASP A 164 11.84 17.82 6.92
CA ASP A 164 12.12 18.33 8.27
C ASP A 164 13.23 17.48 8.92
N ARG A 165 14.21 18.14 9.55
CA ARG A 165 15.20 17.47 10.39
C ARG A 165 14.65 17.38 11.81
N ILE A 166 14.38 16.16 12.26
CA ILE A 166 13.87 15.91 13.62
C ILE A 166 15.01 15.46 14.54
N VAL A 167 14.88 15.82 15.82
CA VAL A 167 15.84 15.43 16.86
C VAL A 167 15.51 14.03 17.35
N VAL A 168 16.49 13.12 17.33
CA VAL A 168 16.35 11.72 17.80
C VAL A 168 17.18 11.43 19.05
N LYS A 169 18.02 12.39 19.48
CA LYS A 169 18.89 12.30 20.66
C LYS A 169 18.94 13.66 21.34
N GLY A 170 18.91 13.69 22.67
CA GLY A 170 18.96 14.94 23.43
C GLY A 170 17.62 15.68 23.53
N LEU A 171 16.50 15.01 23.26
CA LEU A 171 15.15 15.61 23.37
C LEU A 171 14.87 16.19 24.77
N GLN A 172 15.31 15.51 25.83
CA GLN A 172 15.12 15.96 27.21
C GLN A 172 15.86 17.26 27.53
N LEU A 173 17.02 17.47 26.91
CA LEU A 173 17.77 18.72 27.05
C LEU A 173 17.01 19.88 26.40
N LEU A 174 16.49 19.69 25.18
CA LEU A 174 15.69 20.71 24.49
C LEU A 174 14.43 21.07 25.28
N MET A 175 13.75 20.08 25.86
CA MET A 175 12.58 20.33 26.70
C MET A 175 12.92 21.11 27.98
N SER A 176 14.08 20.83 28.57
CA SER A 176 14.56 21.55 29.75
C SER A 176 14.90 23.01 29.43
N GLU A 177 15.57 23.28 28.31
CA GLU A 177 15.90 24.64 27.86
C GLU A 177 14.64 25.44 27.45
N GLU A 178 13.66 24.80 26.82
CA GLU A 178 12.36 25.43 26.51
C GLU A 178 11.63 25.84 27.80
N SER A 179 11.60 24.95 28.80
CA SER A 179 10.92 25.21 30.08
C SER A 179 11.57 26.36 30.85
N ARG A 180 12.91 26.42 30.90
CA ARG A 180 13.64 27.52 31.52
C ARG A 180 13.34 28.85 30.84
N SER A 181 13.32 28.85 29.50
CA SER A 181 13.03 30.05 28.70
C SER A 181 11.63 30.61 28.96
N GLN A 182 10.63 29.75 29.17
CA GLN A 182 9.25 30.20 29.46
C GLN A 182 9.10 30.83 30.85
N ILE A 183 9.91 30.42 31.82
CA ILE A 183 9.89 31.01 33.18
C ILE A 183 10.48 32.44 33.15
N GLN A 184 11.52 32.67 32.35
CA GLN A 184 12.24 33.96 32.30
C GLN A 184 11.53 35.08 31.52
N VAL A 185 10.51 34.78 30.72
CA VAL A 185 9.72 35.77 29.98
C VAL A 185 8.54 36.30 30.83
N GLY A 186 8.31 35.73 32.02
CA GLY A 186 7.21 36.09 32.91
C GLY A 186 7.50 37.18 33.95
N ASP A 187 8.71 37.76 33.96
CA ASP A 187 9.14 38.89 34.81
C ASP A 187 9.37 40.15 33.97
#